data_AF-A0A1F8QL81-F1
#
_entry.id   AF-A0A1F8QL81-F1
#
_cell.length_a   1.000
_cell.length_b   1.000
_cell.length_c   1.000
_cell.angle_alpha   90.00
_cell.angle_beta   90.00
_cell.angle_gamma   90.00
#
_symmetry.space_group_name_H-M   'P 1'
#
loop_
_entity.id
_entity.type
_entity.pdbx_description
1 polymer ?
#
loop_
_entity_poly.entity_id
_entity_poly.type
_entity_poly.pdbx_seq_one_letter_code
_entity_poly.pdbx_strand_id
1 'polypeptide(L)' 'MSLEQIRVAGMAALARELGIVGMVRFLQQFETGHGDYTKERHEWLDAQDVDTIVNRIREKRATHKKKN' A
#
# COMPACT_ATOMS: atom_id res chain seq x y z
N MET A 1 -1.02 12.95 28.00
CA MET A 1 -1.28 12.24 26.73
C MET A 1 -1.50 10.77 27.03
N SER A 2 -2.51 10.14 26.43
CA SER A 2 -2.68 8.68 26.48
C SER A 2 -1.59 7.97 25.65
N LEU A 3 -1.43 6.66 25.85
CA LEU A 3 -0.50 5.85 25.04
C LEU A 3 -0.79 5.98 23.54
N GLU A 4 -2.07 6.01 23.16
CA GLU A 4 -2.45 6.19 21.76
C GLU A 4 -2.11 7.60 21.26
N GLN A 5 -2.30 8.65 22.07
CA GLN A 5 -1.90 10.01 21.70
C GLN A 5 -0.39 10.12 21.51
N ILE A 6 0.41 9.43 22.33
CA ILE A 6 1.87 9.37 22.19
C ILE A 6 2.25 8.65 20.89
N ARG A 7 1.59 7.53 20.59
CA ARG A 7 1.83 6.75 19.36
C ARG A 7 1.55 7.58 18.11
N VAL A 8 0.40 8.26 18.06
CA VAL A 8 0.02 9.13 16.94
C VAL A 8 1.00 10.29 16.77
N ALA A 9 1.40 10.94 17.88
CA ALA A 9 2.36 12.03 17.83
C ALA A 9 3.75 11.57 17.34
N GLY A 10 4.20 10.39 17.79
CA GLY A 10 5.46 9.78 17.33
C GLY A 10 5.45 9.45 15.85
N MET A 11 4.36 8.85 15.35
CA MET A 11 4.17 8.57 13.93
C MET A 11 4.21 9.84 13.08
N ALA A 12 3.53 10.90 13.52
CA ALA A 12 3.53 12.19 12.82
C ALA A 12 4.92 12.84 12.79
N ALA A 13 5.69 12.73 13.88
CA ALA A 13 7.06 13.22 13.92
C ALA A 13 7.97 12.43 12.96
N LEU A 14 7.91 11.10 12.98
CA LEU A 14 8.70 10.26 12.07
C LEU A 14 8.36 10.54 10.60
N ALA A 15 7.07 10.67 10.26
CA ALA A 15 6.65 11.00 8.90
C ALA A 15 7.19 12.35 8.42
N ARG A 16 7.21 13.36 9.30
CA ARG A 16 7.70 14.70 8.98
C ARG A 16 9.20 14.73 8.73
N GLU A 17 10.00 14.05 9.56
CA GLU A 17 11.46 14.10 9.48
C GLU A 17 12.05 13.14 8.44
N LEU A 18 11.44 11.96 8.26
CA LEU A 18 11.99 10.89 7.42
C LEU A 18 11.25 10.73 6.08
N GLY A 19 10.11 11.40 5.93
CA GLY A 19 9.12 11.08 4.90
C GLY A 19 8.47 9.71 5.14
N ILE A 20 7.42 9.42 4.37
CA ILE A 20 6.65 8.17 4.53
C ILE A 20 7.52 6.91 4.33
N VAL A 21 8.41 6.93 3.34
CA VAL A 21 9.31 5.79 3.05
C VAL A 21 10.30 5.57 4.18
N GLY A 22 10.91 6.64 4.71
CA GLY A 22 11.87 6.54 5.80
C GLY A 22 11.21 6.11 7.12
N MET A 23 10.02 6.63 7.42
CA MET A 23 9.22 6.19 8.57
C MET A 23 8.91 4.68 8.52
N VAL A 24 8.43 4.16 7.38
CA VAL A 24 8.12 2.72 7.24
C VAL A 24 9.35 1.87 7.47
N ARG A 25 10.50 2.24 6.88
CA ARG A 25 11.77 1.51 7.09
C ARG A 25 12.25 1.56 8.53
N PHE A 26 12.09 2.70 9.20
CA PHE A 26 12.42 2.84 10.62
C PHE A 26 11.58 1.89 11.47
N LEU A 27 10.26 1.84 11.26
CA LEU A 27 9.38 0.92 12.00
C LEU A 27 9.74 -0.55 11.78
N GLN A 28 10.11 -0.93 10.54
CA GLN A 28 10.57 -2.28 10.21
C GLN A 28 11.85 -2.72 10.95
N GLN A 29 12.62 -1.80 11.55
CA GLN A 29 13.78 -2.15 12.37
C GLN A 29 13.40 -2.65 13.77
N PHE A 30 12.24 -2.22 14.28
CA PHE A 30 11.79 -2.52 15.64
C PHE A 30 10.61 -3.50 15.65
N GLU A 31 9.87 -3.57 14.54
CA GLU A 31 8.82 -4.54 14.33
C GLU A 31 9.30 -5.61 13.37
N THR A 32 9.39 -6.85 13.86
CA THR A 32 9.30 -8.03 12.99
C THR A 32 7.89 -8.01 12.41
N GLY A 33 7.71 -7.38 11.26
CA GLY A 33 6.44 -7.36 10.56
C GLY A 33 5.85 -8.78 10.49
N HIS A 34 4.54 -8.88 10.58
CA HIS A 34 3.83 -10.16 10.47
C HIS A 34 3.29 -10.31 9.04
N GLY A 35 3.22 -11.54 8.56
CA GLY A 35 2.76 -11.85 7.21
C GLY A 35 3.90 -12.13 6.23
N ASP A 36 3.59 -12.93 5.21
CA ASP A 36 4.52 -13.27 4.14
C ASP A 36 3.93 -12.71 2.86
N TYR A 37 4.14 -11.41 2.63
CA TYR A 37 3.60 -10.72 1.45
C TYR A 37 4.03 -11.41 0.15
N THR A 38 5.17 -12.10 0.13
CA THR A 38 5.58 -12.86 -1.05
C THR A 38 4.61 -14.01 -1.32
N LYS A 39 4.28 -14.81 -0.30
CA LYS A 39 3.25 -15.87 -0.40
C LYS A 39 1.87 -15.31 -0.68
N GLU A 40 1.44 -14.31 0.09
CA GLU A 40 0.12 -13.69 -0.05
C GLU A 40 -0.05 -13.08 -1.45
N ARG A 41 1.00 -12.47 -2.02
CA ARG A 41 0.98 -11.95 -3.39
C ARG A 41 0.66 -13.04 -4.42
N HIS A 42 1.24 -14.23 -4.28
CA HIS A 42 1.02 -15.33 -5.23
C HIS A 42 -0.44 -15.79 -5.27
N GLU A 43 -1.16 -15.75 -4.14
CA GLU A 43 -2.56 -16.19 -4.05
C GLU A 43 -3.52 -15.44 -4.99
N TRP A 44 -3.29 -14.14 -5.21
CA TRP A 44 -4.18 -13.32 -6.05
C TRP A 44 -3.53 -12.81 -7.33
N LEU A 45 -2.21 -12.59 -7.35
CA LEU A 45 -1.53 -12.04 -8.52
C LEU A 45 -1.28 -13.09 -9.60
N ASP A 46 -1.00 -14.34 -9.25
CA ASP A 46 -0.75 -15.40 -10.23
C ASP A 46 -2.02 -15.74 -11.03
N ALA A 47 -3.20 -15.45 -10.47
CA ALA A 47 -4.49 -15.54 -11.15
C ALA A 47 -4.78 -14.35 -12.09
N GLN A 48 -3.94 -13.31 -12.09
CA GLN A 48 -4.11 -12.16 -12.97
C GLN A 48 -3.22 -12.29 -14.21
N ASP A 49 -3.88 -12.46 -15.36
CA ASP A 49 -3.21 -12.35 -16.65
C ASP A 49 -3.09 -10.88 -17.11
N VAL A 50 -1.95 -10.54 -17.72
CA VAL A 50 -1.64 -9.18 -18.17
C VAL A 50 -2.62 -8.71 -19.23
N ASP A 51 -3.00 -9.57 -20.17
CA ASP A 51 -3.97 -9.20 -21.22
C ASP A 51 -5.33 -8.90 -20.60
N THR A 52 -5.73 -9.66 -19.59
CA THR A 52 -6.95 -9.43 -18.82
C THR A 52 -6.93 -8.07 -18.10
N ILE A 53 -5.77 -7.66 -17.55
CA ILE A 53 -5.60 -6.34 -16.94
C ILE A 53 -5.71 -5.23 -18.00
N VAL A 54 -5.04 -5.39 -19.14
CA VAL A 54 -5.04 -4.42 -20.24
C VAL A 54 -6.46 -4.22 -20.80
N ASN A 55 -7.22 -5.30 -20.96
CA ASN A 55 -8.60 -5.24 -21.44
C ASN A 55 -9.50 -4.47 -20.46
N ARG A 56 -9.40 -4.74 -19.15
CA ARG A 56 -10.14 -3.99 -18.12
C ARG A 56 -9.80 -2.49 -18.12
N ILE A 57 -8.53 -2.13 -18.36
CA ILE A 57 -8.12 -0.71 -18.48
C ILE A 57 -8.79 -0.06 -19.70
N ARG A 58 -8.80 -0.73 -20.85
CA ARG A 58 -9.41 -0.23 -22.09
C ARG A 58 -10.92 -0.02 -21.93
N GLU A 59 -11.62 -0.99 -21.32
CA GLU A 59 -13.06 -0.90 -21.02
C GLU A 59 -13.40 0.27 -20.10
N LYS A 60 -12.63 0.45 -19.01
CA LYS A 60 -12.81 1.61 -18.12
C LYS A 60 -12.61 2.93 -18.85
N ARG A 61 -11.62 3.05 -19.74
CA ARG A 61 -11.41 4.27 -20.53
C ARG A 61 -12.54 4.52 -21.53
N ALA A 62 -13.05 3.48 -22.18
CA ALA A 62 -14.14 3.58 -23.15
C ALA A 62 -15.47 3.98 -22.49
N THR A 63 -15.77 3.43 -21.31
CA THR A 63 -16.97 3.77 -20.52
C THR A 63 -16.94 5.21 -20.00
N HIS A 64 -15.77 5.73 -19.61
CA HIS A 64 -15.61 7.15 -19.25
C HIS A 64 -15.81 8.07 -20.46
N LYS A 65 -15.32 7.68 -21.65
CA LYS A 65 -15.50 8.47 -22.88
C LYS A 65 -16.95 8.50 -23.38
N LYS A 66 -17.76 7.48 -23.09
CA LYS A 66 -19.20 7.44 -23.43
C LYS A 66 -20.10 8.26 -22.49
N LYS A 67 -19.61 8.63 -21.31
CA LYS A 67 -20.36 9.42 -20.32
C LYS A 67 -20.12 10.94 -20.43
N ASN A 68 -19.14 11.35 -21.22
CA ASN A 68 -18.85 12.74 -21.57
C ASN A 68 -19.39 13.04 -22.97
#